data_AF-A0A6G3QMZ8-F1
#
_entry.id   AF-A0A6G3QMZ8-F1
#
_cell.length_a   1.000
_cell.length_b   1.000
_cell.length_c   1.000
_cell.angle_alpha   90.00
_cell.angle_beta   90.00
_cell.angle_gamma   90.00
#
_symmetry.space_group_name_H-M   'P 1'
#
loop_
_entity.id
_entity.type
_entity.pdbx_description
1 polymer ?
#
loop_
_entity_poly.entity_id
_entity_poly.type
_entity_poly.pdbx_seq_one_letter_code
_entity_poly.pdbx_strand_id
1 'polypeptide(L)'
;MSDVPTGPEPDGLVCAFAVTRTPPDGAALAAAAGHEEGGPLRVLRAGTLSLVVQDVPAALFGREALTERLNRPEDLERCAR
;
A
#
# COMPACT_ATOMS: atom_id res chain seq x y z
N MET A 1 -11.85 -5.48 -37.08
CA MET A 1 -12.20 -4.76 -35.84
C MET A 1 -11.23 -5.28 -34.80
N SER A 2 -10.26 -4.44 -34.42
CA SER A 2 -9.27 -4.77 -33.40
C SER A 2 -9.98 -4.78 -32.05
N ASP A 3 -9.92 -5.90 -31.36
CA ASP A 3 -10.13 -5.92 -29.92
C ASP A 3 -8.73 -5.91 -29.31
N VAL A 4 -8.30 -4.73 -28.86
CA VAL A 4 -7.16 -4.64 -27.95
C VAL A 4 -7.75 -5.04 -26.60
N PRO A 5 -7.36 -6.17 -25.99
CA PRO A 5 -7.69 -6.36 -24.59
C PRO A 5 -6.98 -5.23 -23.85
N THR A 6 -7.76 -4.28 -23.33
CA THR A 6 -7.31 -3.38 -22.27
C THR A 6 -6.91 -4.28 -21.13
N GLY A 7 -5.62 -4.63 -21.06
CA GLY A 7 -5.06 -5.25 -19.86
C GLY A 7 -5.46 -4.40 -18.66
N PRO A 8 -5.74 -4.98 -17.49
CA PRO A 8 -6.12 -4.17 -16.34
C PRO A 8 -5.00 -3.15 -16.13
N GLU A 9 -5.29 -1.87 -16.35
CA GLU A 9 -4.34 -0.82 -16.02
C GLU A 9 -4.07 -0.99 -14.52
N PRO A 10 -2.81 -1.15 -14.11
CA PRO A 10 -2.51 -1.23 -12.71
C PRO A 10 -2.62 0.20 -12.19
N ASP A 11 -3.85 0.66 -11.93
CA ASP A 11 -4.13 1.85 -11.14
C ASP A 11 -3.76 1.51 -9.69
N GLY A 12 -2.45 1.34 -9.47
CA GLY A 12 -1.84 1.04 -8.19
C GLY A 12 -1.55 2.34 -7.47
N LEU A 13 -1.94 2.42 -6.20
CA LEU A 13 -1.47 3.46 -5.29
C LEU A 13 -0.27 2.93 -4.50
N VAL A 14 0.61 3.84 -4.11
CA VAL A 14 1.69 3.54 -3.17
C VAL A 14 1.25 4.00 -1.78
N CYS A 15 0.98 3.05 -0.89
CA CYS A 15 0.73 3.34 0.52
C CYS A 15 2.06 3.38 1.29
N ALA A 16 2.32 4.45 2.02
CA ALA A 16 3.52 4.58 2.86
C ALA A 16 3.18 4.36 4.34
N PHE A 17 3.90 3.45 4.98
CA PHE A 17 3.67 3.03 6.37
C PHE A 17 4.62 3.74 7.33
N ALA A 18 5.89 3.87 6.94
CA ALA A 18 6.93 4.45 7.78
C ALA A 18 7.96 5.21 6.96
N VAL A 19 8.55 6.23 7.58
CA VAL A 19 9.67 7.00 7.04
C VAL A 19 10.81 6.92 8.04
N THR A 20 11.97 6.42 7.60
CA THR A 20 13.14 6.21 8.44
C THR A 20 14.39 6.83 7.80
N ARG A 21 15.42 7.10 8.61
CA ARG A 21 16.75 7.47 8.08
C ARG A 21 17.58 6.23 7.72
N THR A 22 17.40 5.15 8.48
CA THR A 22 18.05 3.86 8.25
C THR A 22 17.02 2.89 7.69
N PRO A 23 17.26 2.27 6.52
CA PRO A 23 16.33 1.29 5.96
C PRO A 23 16.18 0.10 6.90
N PRO A 24 14.97 -0.48 7.03
CA PRO A 24 14.80 -1.74 7.75
C PRO A 24 15.59 -2.86 7.06
N ASP A 25 15.96 -3.88 7.82
CA ASP A 25 16.55 -5.07 7.23
C ASP A 25 15.53 -5.82 6.36
N GLY A 26 16.01 -6.48 5.30
CA GLY A 26 15.14 -7.11 4.32
C GLY A 26 14.34 -8.29 4.86
N ALA A 27 14.86 -8.99 5.88
CA ALA A 27 14.18 -10.15 6.47
C ALA A 27 13.01 -9.71 7.37
N ALA A 28 13.22 -8.68 8.19
CA ALA A 28 12.16 -8.07 8.99
C ALA A 28 11.10 -7.44 8.10
N LEU A 29 11.49 -6.81 6.98
CA LEU A 29 10.54 -6.25 6.03
C LEU A 29 9.67 -7.34 5.38
N ALA A 30 10.26 -8.48 5.00
CA ALA A 30 9.53 -9.61 4.42
C ALA A 30 8.61 -10.32 5.44
N ALA A 31 8.93 -10.24 6.73
CA ALA A 31 8.13 -10.82 7.81
C ALA A 31 7.02 -9.88 8.32
N ALA A 32 7.08 -8.59 7.98
CA ALA A 32 6.09 -7.61 8.39
C ALA A 32 4.79 -7.74 7.59
N ALA A 33 3.66 -7.57 8.26
CA ALA A 33 2.36 -7.49 7.61
C ALA A 33 2.12 -6.09 7.02
N GLY A 34 1.67 -6.03 5.78
CA GLY A 34 1.07 -4.84 5.17
C GLY A 34 -0.45 -5.00 5.07
N HIS A 35 -1.08 -4.27 4.16
CA HIS A 35 -2.47 -4.52 3.78
C HIS A 35 -2.61 -5.88 3.10
N GLU A 36 -3.66 -6.62 3.43
CA GLU A 36 -3.91 -7.99 2.93
C GLU A 36 -4.08 -8.03 1.41
N GLU A 37 -4.64 -6.96 0.84
CA GLU A 37 -4.94 -6.79 -0.57
C GLU A 37 -3.77 -6.17 -1.35
N GLY A 38 -2.69 -5.81 -0.66
CA GLY A 38 -1.50 -5.21 -1.24
C GLY A 38 -0.42 -6.21 -1.61
N GLY A 39 0.56 -5.75 -2.40
CA GLY A 39 1.75 -6.52 -2.72
C GLY A 39 2.74 -6.67 -1.55
N PRO A 40 3.94 -7.22 -1.77
CA PRO A 40 4.97 -7.27 -0.74
C PRO A 40 5.41 -5.85 -0.32
N LEU A 41 5.75 -5.69 0.96
CA LEU A 41 6.37 -4.46 1.44
C LEU A 41 7.74 -4.26 0.79
N ARG A 42 8.05 -3.03 0.40
CA ARG A 42 9.33 -2.65 -0.22
C ARG A 42 9.84 -1.32 0.31
N VAL A 43 11.14 -1.10 0.17
CA VAL A 43 11.76 0.19 0.52
C VAL A 43 11.85 1.08 -0.71
N LEU A 44 11.32 2.29 -0.61
CA LEU A 44 11.61 3.39 -1.54
C LEU A 44 12.62 4.34 -0.93
N ARG A 45 13.61 4.79 -1.72
CA ARG A 45 14.56 5.81 -1.30
C ARG A 45 14.12 7.19 -1.75
N ALA A 46 14.12 8.14 -0.83
CA ALA A 46 13.84 9.56 -1.07
C ALA A 46 14.94 10.40 -0.42
N GLY A 47 16.03 10.60 -1.15
CA GLY A 47 17.23 11.27 -0.62
C GLY A 47 17.83 10.52 0.56
N THR A 48 17.94 11.18 1.71
CA THR A 48 18.46 10.60 2.97
C THR A 48 17.41 9.79 3.73
N LEU A 49 16.17 9.73 3.24
CA LEU A 49 15.08 9.00 3.84
C LEU A 49 14.79 7.70 3.09
N SER A 50 14.33 6.72 3.85
CA SER A 50 13.82 5.44 3.37
C SER A 50 12.35 5.33 3.77
N LEU A 51 11.48 5.01 2.81
CA LEU A 51 10.07 4.79 3.05
C LEU A 51 9.77 3.31 2.97
N VAL A 52 9.05 2.77 3.94
CA VAL A 52 8.43 1.45 3.83
C VAL A 52 7.08 1.64 3.14
N VAL A 53 6.93 1.03 1.97
CA VAL A 53 5.75 1.20 1.14
C VAL A 53 5.18 -0.13 0.66
N GLN A 54 3.93 -0.10 0.25
CA GLN A 54 3.23 -1.20 -0.41
C GLN A 54 2.48 -0.66 -1.62
N ASP A 55 2.55 -1.38 -2.74
CA ASP A 55 1.65 -1.13 -3.86
C ASP A 55 0.29 -1.78 -3.54
N VAL A 56 -0.79 -1.00 -3.65
CA VAL A 56 -2.15 -1.40 -3.31
C VAL A 56 -3.14 -1.03 -4.42
N PRO A 57 -4.28 -1.72 -4.55
CA PRO A 57 -5.29 -1.37 -5.55
C PRO A 57 -5.91 0.01 -5.27
N ALA A 58 -5.87 0.93 -6.24
CA ALA A 58 -6.47 2.26 -6.07
C ALA A 58 -7.97 2.20 -5.73
N ALA A 59 -8.69 1.21 -6.29
CA ALA A 59 -10.12 1.03 -6.05
C ALA A 59 -10.46 0.83 -4.56
N LEU A 60 -9.54 0.29 -3.76
CA LEU A 60 -9.74 0.00 -2.34
C LEU A 60 -9.10 1.04 -1.41
N PHE A 61 -8.09 1.77 -1.90
CA PHE A 61 -7.27 2.69 -1.11
C PHE A 61 -7.33 4.14 -1.62
N GLY A 62 -8.21 4.43 -2.58
CA GLY A 62 -8.54 5.78 -2.99
C GLY A 62 -9.29 6.53 -1.89
N ARG A 63 -9.33 7.86 -2.00
CA ARG A 63 -9.90 8.75 -0.98
C ARG A 63 -11.33 8.38 -0.56
N GLU A 64 -12.20 8.10 -1.52
CA GLU A 64 -13.62 7.78 -1.27
C GLU A 64 -13.75 6.44 -0.54
N ALA A 65 -13.10 5.39 -1.05
CA ALA A 65 -13.07 4.07 -0.43
C ALA A 65 -12.49 4.10 0.98
N LEU A 66 -11.38 4.83 1.21
CA LEU A 66 -10.81 5.00 2.54
C LEU A 66 -11.76 5.77 3.46
N THR A 67 -12.42 6.81 2.97
CA THR A 67 -13.38 7.59 3.76
C THR A 67 -14.55 6.72 4.18
N GLU A 68 -15.10 5.91 3.27
CA GLU A 68 -16.17 4.96 3.59
C GLU A 68 -15.73 3.93 4.61
N ARG A 69 -14.55 3.33 4.42
CA ARG A 69 -13.98 2.33 5.31
C ARG A 69 -13.68 2.87 6.71
N LEU A 70 -13.11 4.07 6.82
CA LEU A 70 -12.82 4.71 8.10
C LEU A 70 -14.08 5.19 8.84
N ASN A 71 -15.21 5.35 8.15
CA ASN A 71 -16.50 5.61 8.78
C ASN A 71 -17.18 4.33 9.32
N ARG A 72 -16.64 3.13 9.04
CA ARG A 72 -17.09 1.86 9.63
C ARG A 72 -16.24 1.54 10.87
N PRO A 73 -16.83 1.51 12.08
CA PRO A 73 -16.07 1.30 13.31
C PRO A 73 -15.23 0.02 13.34
N GLU A 74 -15.78 -1.09 12.84
CA GLU A 74 -15.13 -2.40 12.79
C GLU A 74 -13.90 -2.42 11.87
N ASP A 75 -13.94 -1.69 10.75
CA ASP A 75 -12.83 -1.63 9.81
C ASP A 75 -11.76 -0.61 10.24
N LEU A 76 -12.17 0.44 10.97
CA LEU A 76 -11.24 1.39 11.58
C LEU A 76 -10.36 0.70 12.65
N GLU A 77 -10.94 -0.15 13.49
CA GLU A 77 -10.16 -0.93 14.46
C GLU A 77 -9.15 -1.86 13.79
N ARG A 78 -9.49 -2.43 12.64
CA ARG A 78 -8.57 -3.27 11.84
C ARG A 78 -7.42 -2.44 11.26
N CYS A 79 -7.66 -1.19 10.89
CA CYS A 79 -6.61 -0.29 10.39
C CYS A 79 -5.67 0.22 11.49
N ALA A 80 -6.11 0.23 12.75
CA ALA A 80 -5.36 0.78 13.89
C ALA A 80 -4.56 -0.27 14.68
N ARG A 81 -4.71 -1.56 14.36
CA ARG A 81 -3.97 -2.68 14.95
C ARG A 81 -2.77 -3.05 14.10
#